data_AF-A0A960Z6J1-F1
#
_entry.id   AF-A0A960Z6J1-F1
#
_cell.length_a   1.000
_cell.length_b   1.000
_cell.length_c   1.000
_cell.angle_alpha   90.00
_cell.angle_beta   90.00
_cell.angle_gamma   90.00
#
_symmetry.space_group_name_H-M   'P 1'
#
loop_
_entity.id
_entity.type
_entity.pdbx_description
1 polymer ?
#
loop_
_entity_poly.entity_id
_entity_poly.type
_entity_poly.pdbx_seq_one_letter_code
_entity_poly.pdbx_strand_id
1 'polypeptide(L)'
;MNFELKFLTLHLKETRNSAFKKGIDFYNMGKYFEAHEILEFQWKKEKDEMKLFLQALVQICIAMNKIWVKPNFKGAKSLASKALNKLNILHESPQTTPEGKKYITYLIVKLNSFLELFQDKHPDFTTYSPPLLKQIDFYR
;
A
#
# COMPACT_ATOMS: atom_id res chain seq x y z
N MET A 1 -16.52 24.28 -23.15
CA MET A 1 -15.29 23.52 -22.87
C MET A 1 -15.23 23.14 -21.38
N ASN A 2 -15.64 21.95 -20.91
CA ASN A 2 -16.34 20.81 -21.53
C ASN A 2 -17.00 19.98 -20.42
N PHE A 3 -18.33 19.97 -20.35
CA PHE A 3 -19.10 19.15 -19.40
C PHE A 3 -18.65 17.68 -19.49
N GLU A 4 -18.51 17.12 -20.70
CA GLU A 4 -18.00 15.76 -20.92
C GLU A 4 -16.64 15.46 -20.26
N LEU A 5 -15.68 16.39 -20.32
CA LEU A 5 -14.38 16.22 -19.65
C LEU A 5 -14.56 16.09 -18.14
N LYS A 6 -15.44 16.91 -17.55
CA LYS A 6 -15.75 16.87 -16.11
C LYS A 6 -16.45 15.56 -15.72
N PHE A 7 -17.36 15.06 -16.55
CA PHE A 7 -18.02 13.76 -16.37
C PHE A 7 -17.04 12.58 -16.46
N LEU A 8 -16.17 12.57 -17.47
CA LEU A 8 -15.10 11.57 -17.62
C LEU A 8 -14.15 11.58 -16.42
N THR A 9 -13.69 12.76 -15.98
CA THR A 9 -12.83 12.89 -14.79
C THR A 9 -13.53 12.41 -13.51
N LEU A 10 -14.80 12.76 -13.32
CA LEU A 10 -15.58 12.33 -12.15
C LEU A 10 -15.76 10.80 -12.15
N HIS A 11 -16.15 10.20 -13.27
CA HIS A 11 -16.33 8.77 -13.40
C HIS A 11 -15.01 7.98 -13.22
N LEU A 12 -13.90 8.49 -13.75
CA LEU A 12 -12.57 7.92 -13.52
C LEU A 12 -12.16 8.00 -12.04
N LYS A 13 -12.48 9.10 -11.36
CA LYS A 13 -12.22 9.27 -9.92
C LYS A 13 -13.07 8.31 -9.07
N GLU A 14 -14.35 8.14 -9.41
CA GLU A 14 -15.25 7.20 -8.73
C GLU A 14 -14.80 5.74 -8.90
N THR A 15 -14.46 5.33 -10.13
CA THR A 15 -13.96 3.98 -10.41
C THR A 15 -12.63 3.70 -9.73
N ARG A 16 -11.71 4.68 -9.70
CA ARG A 16 -10.48 4.61 -8.91
C ARG A 16 -10.77 4.44 -7.42
N ASN A 17 -11.62 5.29 -6.85
CA ASN A 17 -11.93 5.27 -5.42
C ASN A 17 -12.58 3.96 -5.00
N SER A 18 -13.48 3.43 -5.83
CA SER A 18 -14.12 2.13 -5.60
C SER A 18 -13.11 0.97 -5.62
N ALA A 19 -12.23 0.93 -6.63
CA ALA A 19 -11.17 -0.08 -6.70
C ALA A 19 -10.22 0.02 -5.49
N PHE A 20 -9.82 1.24 -5.11
CA PHE A 20 -8.94 1.45 -3.98
C PHE A 20 -9.56 0.98 -2.67
N LYS A 21 -10.83 1.35 -2.42
CA LYS A 21 -11.59 0.90 -1.26
C LYS A 21 -11.71 -0.62 -1.20
N LYS A 22 -12.06 -1.26 -2.32
CA LYS A 22 -12.20 -2.73 -2.39
C LYS A 22 -10.89 -3.45 -2.10
N GLY A 23 -9.76 -2.93 -2.61
CA GLY A 23 -8.44 -3.48 -2.30
C GLY A 23 -8.08 -3.36 -0.82
N ILE A 24 -8.39 -2.21 -0.20
CA ILE A 24 -8.21 -1.98 1.24
C ILE A 24 -9.05 -2.96 2.07
N ASP A 25 -10.33 -3.13 1.72
CA ASP A 25 -11.24 -4.02 2.44
C ASP A 25 -10.74 -5.47 2.39
N PHE A 26 -10.33 -5.96 1.22
CA PHE A 26 -9.73 -7.30 1.11
C PHE A 26 -8.44 -7.44 1.91
N TYR A 27 -7.54 -6.45 1.87
CA TYR A 27 -6.31 -6.50 2.64
C TYR A 27 -6.62 -6.62 4.15
N ASN A 28 -7.52 -5.77 4.65
CA ASN A 28 -7.86 -5.73 6.07
C ASN A 28 -8.59 -7.01 6.53
N MET A 29 -9.17 -7.78 5.61
CA MET A 29 -9.74 -9.11 5.86
C MET A 29 -8.70 -10.26 5.73
N GLY A 30 -7.42 -9.95 5.49
CA GLY A 30 -6.38 -10.95 5.27
C GLY A 30 -6.34 -11.57 3.87
N LYS A 31 -7.16 -11.08 2.93
CA LYS A 31 -7.20 -11.51 1.52
C LYS A 31 -6.13 -10.77 0.71
N TYR A 32 -4.88 -11.02 1.05
CA TYR A 32 -3.74 -10.24 0.58
C TYR A 32 -3.48 -10.36 -0.92
N PHE A 33 -3.74 -11.53 -1.52
CA PHE A 33 -3.53 -11.73 -2.95
C PHE A 33 -4.58 -11.01 -3.78
N GLU A 34 -5.85 -11.08 -3.38
CA GLU A 34 -6.97 -10.40 -4.03
C GLU A 34 -6.84 -8.87 -3.88
N ALA A 35 -6.40 -8.40 -2.72
CA ALA A 35 -6.05 -7.00 -2.52
C ALA A 35 -4.93 -6.55 -3.48
N HIS A 36 -3.87 -7.37 -3.62
CA HIS A 36 -2.80 -7.11 -4.57
C HIS A 36 -3.33 -6.96 -6.00
N GLU A 37 -4.16 -7.88 -6.49
CA GLU A 37 -4.63 -7.85 -7.88
C GLU A 37 -5.41 -6.56 -8.18
N ILE A 38 -6.29 -6.16 -7.27
CA ILE A 38 -7.08 -4.94 -7.41
C ILE A 38 -6.19 -3.69 -7.39
N LEU A 39 -5.28 -3.61 -6.43
CA LEU A 39 -4.39 -2.46 -6.27
C LEU A 39 -3.36 -2.39 -7.41
N GLU A 40 -2.89 -3.52 -7.93
CA GLU A 40 -1.98 -3.58 -9.07
C GLU A 40 -2.66 -3.08 -10.35
N PHE A 41 -3.91 -3.49 -10.57
CA PHE A 41 -4.70 -3.00 -11.71
C PHE A 41 -4.85 -1.47 -11.68
N GLN A 42 -5.10 -0.88 -10.50
CA GLN A 42 -5.15 0.57 -10.37
C GLN A 42 -3.77 1.22 -10.53
N TRP A 43 -2.73 0.65 -9.92
CA TRP A 43 -1.35 1.12 -10.00
C TRP A 43 -0.87 1.30 -11.44
N LYS A 44 -1.21 0.36 -12.35
CA LYS A 44 -0.83 0.43 -13.76
C LYS A 44 -1.38 1.67 -14.48
N LYS A 45 -2.46 2.27 -13.98
CA LYS A 45 -3.13 3.45 -14.55
C LYS A 45 -2.66 4.78 -13.95
N GLU A 46 -2.05 4.74 -12.76
CA GLU A 46 -1.60 5.93 -12.06
C GLU A 46 -0.24 6.45 -12.58
N LYS A 47 0.06 7.70 -12.22
CA LYS A 47 1.33 8.39 -12.48
C LYS A 47 1.89 9.01 -11.21
N ASP A 48 3.13 9.45 -11.30
CA ASP A 48 3.81 10.26 -10.27
C ASP A 48 3.74 9.63 -8.86
N GLU A 49 3.48 10.44 -7.84
CA GLU A 49 3.51 10.00 -6.44
C GLU A 49 2.41 8.98 -6.13
N MET A 50 1.23 9.10 -6.74
CA MET A 50 0.16 8.11 -6.56
C MET A 50 0.57 6.73 -7.09
N LYS A 51 1.28 6.69 -8.22
CA LYS A 51 1.85 5.44 -8.74
C LYS A 51 2.86 4.85 -7.76
N LEU A 52 3.72 5.67 -7.19
CA LEU A 52 4.72 5.23 -6.21
C LEU A 52 4.06 4.69 -4.94
N PHE A 53 3.00 5.36 -4.47
CA PHE A 53 2.24 4.96 -3.30
C PHE A 53 1.50 3.64 -3.50
N LEU A 54 0.75 3.49 -4.60
CA LEU A 54 0.08 2.22 -4.90
C LEU A 54 1.08 1.08 -5.07
N GLN A 55 2.26 1.35 -5.65
CA GLN A 55 3.29 0.33 -5.74
C GLN A 55 3.79 -0.13 -4.36
N ALA A 56 3.91 0.79 -3.39
CA ALA A 56 4.23 0.43 -2.01
C ALA A 56 3.15 -0.45 -1.39
N LEU A 57 1.86 -0.13 -1.59
CA LEU A 57 0.74 -0.93 -1.08
C LEU A 57 0.68 -2.32 -1.72
N VAL A 58 0.87 -2.43 -3.04
CA VAL A 58 0.97 -3.71 -3.78
C VAL A 58 2.09 -4.58 -3.19
N GLN A 59 3.24 -3.97 -2.87
CA GLN A 59 4.37 -4.66 -2.24
C GLN A 59 4.07 -5.11 -0.81
N ILE A 60 3.37 -4.28 -0.02
CA ILE A 60 2.88 -4.65 1.32
C ILE A 60 1.94 -5.85 1.23
N CYS A 61 0.98 -5.84 0.30
CA CYS A 61 0.05 -6.96 0.07
C CYS A 61 0.80 -8.27 -0.16
N ILE A 62 1.73 -8.31 -1.11
CA ILE A 62 2.47 -9.54 -1.39
C ILE A 62 3.45 -9.91 -0.27
N ALA A 63 4.02 -8.94 0.45
CA ALA A 63 4.84 -9.23 1.62
C ALA A 63 4.02 -10.00 2.67
N MET A 64 2.81 -9.52 2.99
CA MET A 64 1.91 -10.20 3.93
C MET A 64 1.47 -11.57 3.41
N ASN A 65 1.08 -11.67 2.13
CA ASN A 65 0.74 -12.95 1.50
C ASN A 65 1.87 -13.98 1.64
N LYS A 66 3.14 -13.54 1.54
CA LYS A 66 4.32 -14.39 1.69
C LYS A 66 4.65 -14.79 3.13
N ILE A 67 3.93 -14.25 4.12
CA ILE A 67 4.00 -14.73 5.50
C ILE A 67 2.87 -15.74 5.75
N TRP A 68 1.62 -15.37 5.52
CA TRP A 68 0.47 -16.15 5.99
C TRP A 68 -0.17 -17.09 4.96
N VAL A 69 0.06 -16.90 3.65
CA VAL A 69 -0.66 -17.65 2.60
C VAL A 69 0.28 -18.53 1.78
N LYS A 70 1.39 -17.97 1.29
CA LYS A 70 2.40 -18.69 0.47
C LYS A 70 3.82 -18.41 1.03
N PRO A 71 4.24 -19.11 2.09
CA PRO A 71 5.46 -18.80 2.84
C PRO A 71 6.71 -18.62 1.96
N ASN A 72 7.29 -17.43 2.02
CA ASN A 72 8.57 -17.09 1.41
C ASN A 72 9.16 -15.86 2.13
N PHE A 73 9.86 -16.11 3.23
CA PHE A 73 10.35 -15.06 4.14
C PHE A 73 11.35 -14.12 3.48
N LYS A 74 12.28 -14.65 2.68
CA LYS A 74 13.23 -13.82 1.90
C LYS A 74 12.49 -12.86 0.97
N GLY A 75 11.45 -13.36 0.28
CA GLY A 75 10.61 -12.56 -0.59
C GLY A 75 9.78 -11.53 0.17
N ALA A 76 9.22 -11.91 1.32
CA ALA A 76 8.46 -11.01 2.19
C ALA A 76 9.33 -9.83 2.67
N LYS A 77 10.52 -10.12 3.21
CA LYS A 77 11.50 -9.12 3.63
C LYS A 77 11.87 -8.17 2.49
N SER A 78 12.21 -8.72 1.32
CA SER A 78 12.60 -7.92 0.15
C SER A 78 11.48 -6.96 -0.30
N LEU A 79 10.23 -7.43 -0.33
CA LEU A 79 9.09 -6.60 -0.74
C LEU A 79 8.76 -5.53 0.30
N ALA A 80 8.79 -5.87 1.60
CA ALA A 80 8.58 -4.91 2.68
C ALA A 80 9.66 -3.82 2.69
N SER A 81 10.93 -4.16 2.52
CA SER A 81 12.01 -3.15 2.41
C SER A 81 11.83 -2.25 1.19
N LYS A 82 11.42 -2.80 0.05
CA LYS A 82 11.14 -2.00 -1.15
C LYS A 82 9.93 -1.07 -0.97
N ALA A 83 8.90 -1.51 -0.24
CA ALA A 83 7.75 -0.69 0.09
C ALA A 83 8.15 0.45 1.06
N LEU A 84 8.91 0.12 2.10
CA LEU A 84 9.44 1.08 3.07
C LEU A 84 10.23 2.21 2.39
N ASN A 85 11.13 1.86 1.47
CA ASN A 85 11.91 2.88 0.73
C ASN A 85 11.01 3.86 -0.03
N LYS A 86 9.92 3.38 -0.64
CA LYS A 86 8.96 4.26 -1.35
C LYS A 86 8.19 5.15 -0.40
N LEU A 87 7.77 4.59 0.73
CA LEU A 87 7.07 5.35 1.76
C LEU A 87 7.97 6.45 2.34
N ASN A 88 9.26 6.19 2.55
CA ASN A 88 10.21 7.23 2.97
C ASN A 88 10.34 8.34 1.93
N ILE A 89 10.44 8.01 0.63
CA ILE A 89 10.46 9.02 -0.45
C ILE A 89 9.20 9.89 -0.42
N LEU A 90 8.02 9.28 -0.26
CA LEU A 90 6.74 9.98 -0.21
C LEU A 90 6.57 10.82 1.07
N HIS A 91 7.13 10.38 2.19
CA HIS A 91 7.11 11.12 3.45
C HIS A 91 7.82 12.48 3.32
N GLU A 92 8.95 12.50 2.62
CA GLU A 92 9.76 13.69 2.37
C GLU A 92 9.21 14.57 1.25
N SER A 93 8.25 14.09 0.45
CA SER A 93 7.68 14.89 -0.62
C SER A 93 6.96 16.15 -0.08
N PRO A 94 7.14 17.32 -0.73
CA PRO A 94 6.37 18.53 -0.44
C PRO A 94 4.91 18.45 -0.91
N GLN A 95 4.56 17.54 -1.82
CA GLN A 95 3.20 17.38 -2.36
C GLN A 95 2.29 16.55 -1.45
N THR A 96 2.87 15.75 -0.56
CA THR A 96 2.13 14.93 0.40
C THR A 96 1.41 15.80 1.43
N THR A 97 0.10 15.60 1.57
CA THR A 97 -0.75 16.29 2.57
C THR A 97 -0.29 15.96 4.00
N PRO A 98 -0.58 16.82 5.00
CA PRO A 98 -0.31 16.51 6.40
C PRO A 98 -0.93 15.18 6.88
N GLU A 99 -2.15 14.88 6.43
CA GLU A 99 -2.88 13.63 6.69
C GLU A 99 -2.19 12.44 6.02
N GLY A 100 -1.78 12.61 4.76
CA GLY A 100 -0.98 11.64 4.03
C GLY A 100 0.33 11.33 4.76
N LYS A 101 1.06 12.34 5.22
CA LYS A 101 2.31 12.17 5.99
C LYS A 101 2.07 11.36 7.26
N LYS A 102 1.07 11.72 8.07
CA LYS A 102 0.72 10.95 9.29
C LYS A 102 0.47 9.48 8.99
N TYR A 103 -0.23 9.18 7.91
CA TYR A 103 -0.53 7.81 7.54
C TYR A 103 0.70 7.06 6.98
N ILE A 104 1.55 7.73 6.20
CA ILE A 104 2.83 7.19 5.75
C ILE A 104 3.72 6.86 6.95
N THR A 105 3.82 7.76 7.94
CA THR A 105 4.57 7.51 9.18
C THR A 105 4.06 6.27 9.89
N TYR A 106 2.73 6.09 9.98
CA TYR A 106 2.13 4.87 10.53
C TYR A 106 2.57 3.62 9.76
N LEU A 107 2.52 3.62 8.43
CA LEU A 107 2.95 2.49 7.61
C LEU A 107 4.46 2.21 7.78
N ILE A 108 5.29 3.24 7.83
CA ILE A 108 6.74 3.14 8.07
C ILE A 108 7.01 2.44 9.39
N VAL A 109 6.38 2.89 10.49
CA VAL A 109 6.53 2.27 11.81
C VAL A 109 6.14 0.78 11.77
N LYS A 110 5.03 0.46 11.13
CA LYS A 110 4.55 -0.93 10.99
C LYS A 110 5.46 -1.81 10.13
N LEU A 111 6.12 -1.25 9.13
CA LEU A 111 7.08 -1.99 8.30
C LEU A 111 8.45 -2.13 8.96
N ASN A 112 8.90 -1.15 9.75
CA ASN A 112 10.12 -1.29 10.53
C ASN A 112 9.97 -2.42 11.56
N SER A 113 8.89 -2.43 12.34
CA SER A 113 8.65 -3.53 13.30
C SER A 113 8.48 -4.90 12.63
N PHE A 114 7.93 -4.94 11.41
CA PHE A 114 7.90 -6.16 10.61
C PHE A 114 9.30 -6.64 10.21
N LEU A 115 10.15 -5.71 9.75
CA LEU A 115 11.49 -6.02 9.27
C LEU A 115 12.45 -6.42 10.39
N GLU A 116 12.24 -5.90 11.60
CA GLU A 116 12.97 -6.28 12.82
C GLU A 116 12.83 -7.78 13.13
N LEU A 117 11.65 -8.38 12.89
CA LEU A 117 11.43 -9.82 13.12
C LEU A 117 12.41 -10.70 12.31
N PHE A 118 12.87 -10.23 11.15
CA PHE A 118 13.82 -10.97 10.31
C PHE A 118 15.28 -10.85 10.78
N GLN A 119 15.55 -10.26 11.94
CA GLN A 119 16.85 -10.35 12.60
C GLN A 119 17.02 -11.71 13.28
N ASP A 120 15.92 -12.32 13.71
CA ASP A 120 15.92 -13.68 14.25
C ASP A 120 16.15 -14.71 13.15
N LYS A 121 16.88 -15.77 13.50
CA LYS A 121 17.10 -16.92 12.60
C LYS A 121 15.78 -17.63 12.25
N HIS A 122 14.81 -17.57 13.15
CA HIS A 122 13.48 -18.14 13.03
C HIS A 122 12.44 -17.06 13.36
N PRO A 123 12.13 -16.16 12.40
CA PRO A 123 11.22 -15.05 12.64
C PRO A 123 9.83 -15.57 13.03
N ASP A 124 9.27 -15.04 14.11
CA ASP A 124 7.92 -15.34 14.59
C ASP A 124 6.96 -14.19 14.24
N PHE A 125 5.87 -14.52 13.55
CA PHE A 125 4.85 -13.58 13.12
C PHE A 125 3.51 -13.75 13.87
N THR A 126 3.43 -14.64 14.87
CA THR A 126 2.20 -14.94 15.61
C THR A 126 1.66 -13.73 16.36
N THR A 127 2.55 -12.86 16.86
CA THR A 127 2.20 -11.62 17.57
C THR A 127 2.20 -10.39 16.66
N TYR A 128 2.70 -10.53 15.42
CA TYR A 128 2.74 -9.42 14.48
C TYR A 128 1.38 -9.17 13.86
N SER A 129 0.82 -7.98 14.13
CA SER A 129 -0.38 -7.49 13.44
C SER A 129 0.00 -6.69 12.19
N PRO A 130 -0.47 -7.05 10.98
CA PRO A 130 -0.31 -6.26 9.76
C PRO A 130 -0.78 -4.81 9.91
N PRO A 131 -0.21 -3.85 9.15
CA PRO A 131 -0.73 -2.48 9.11
C PRO A 131 -2.14 -2.45 8.53
N LEU A 132 -3.09 -1.75 9.18
CA LEU A 132 -4.40 -1.53 8.57
C LEU A 132 -4.28 -0.55 7.40
N LEU A 133 -4.84 -0.92 6.26
CA LEU A 133 -4.92 -0.02 5.12
C LEU A 133 -6.11 0.93 5.26
N LYS A 134 -5.93 2.19 4.85
CA LYS A 134 -6.93 3.26 4.94
C LYS A 134 -6.97 4.07 3.64
N GLN A 135 -8.17 4.46 3.26
CA GLN A 135 -8.36 5.43 2.19
C GLN A 135 -8.18 6.84 2.77
N ILE A 136 -7.16 7.54 2.30
CA ILE A 136 -6.80 8.89 2.74
C ILE A 136 -6.53 9.74 1.50
N ASP A 137 -6.83 11.03 1.57
CA ASP A 137 -6.43 11.98 0.53
C ASP A 137 -4.95 12.33 0.72
N PHE A 138 -4.11 11.77 -0.15
CA PHE A 138 -2.65 11.83 -0.02
C PHE A 138 -2.00 13.09 -0.58
N TYR A 139 -2.63 13.71 -1.58
CA TYR A 139 -2.01 14.77 -2.38
C TYR A 139 -2.91 15.99 -2.46
N ARG A 140 -2.27 17.16 -2.47
CA ARG A 140 -2.91 18.48 -2.59
C ARG A 140 -3.35 18.77 -4.03
#